data_AF-A0A534SZA2-F1
#
_entry.id   AF-A0A534SZA2-F1
#
_cell.length_a   1.000
_cell.length_b   1.000
_cell.length_c   1.000
_cell.angle_alpha   90.00
_cell.angle_beta   90.00
_cell.angle_gamma   90.00
#
_symmetry.space_group_name_H-M   'P 1'
#
loop_
_entity.id
_entity.type
_entity.pdbx_description
1 polymer ?
#
loop_
_entity_poly.entity_id
_entity_poly.type
_entity_poly.pdbx_seq_one_letter_code
_entity_poly.pdbx_strand_id
1 'polypeptide(L)'
;MSHRSECCRKFLSSVLFLFVFWPLSTQAQEKIKIAYSSTDTLNQIWTIAQDAGFYKKNGLDVDLVYIGSTTVGVTAIMAQDIQVGNAAGSGVANAAVRGADTVSVGCTINVLAYELVGSTA
;
A
#
# COMPACT_ATOMS: atom_id res chain seq x y z
N MET A 1 -46.97 41.05 -16.97
CA MET A 1 -46.17 40.51 -15.83
C MET A 1 -45.96 38.98 -15.87
N SER A 2 -46.50 38.24 -16.84
CA SER A 2 -46.45 36.76 -16.89
C SER A 2 -45.17 36.14 -17.48
N HIS A 3 -44.34 36.91 -18.20
CA HIS A 3 -43.19 36.36 -18.95
C HIS A 3 -41.91 36.18 -18.09
N ARG A 4 -41.84 36.81 -16.91
CA ARG A 4 -40.69 36.72 -15.98
C ARG A 4 -40.70 35.45 -15.13
N SER A 5 -41.88 34.91 -14.79
CA SER A 5 -42.01 33.72 -13.92
C SER A 5 -41.67 32.42 -14.64
N GLU A 6 -41.97 32.31 -15.94
CA GLU A 6 -41.64 31.13 -16.76
C GLU A 6 -40.13 30.99 -16.99
N CYS A 7 -39.43 32.12 -17.18
CA CYS A 7 -37.97 32.14 -17.30
C CYS A 7 -37.30 31.70 -15.99
N CYS A 8 -37.80 32.22 -14.85
CA CYS A 8 -37.30 31.83 -13.52
C CYS A 8 -37.55 30.34 -13.23
N ARG A 9 -38.71 29.80 -13.63
CA ARG A 9 -39.07 28.38 -13.45
C ARG A 9 -38.22 27.45 -14.34
N LYS A 10 -37.92 27.84 -15.58
CA LYS A 10 -37.00 27.10 -16.47
C LYS A 10 -35.55 27.14 -15.96
N PHE A 11 -35.11 28.29 -15.44
CA PHE A 11 -33.79 28.44 -14.86
C PHE A 11 -33.63 27.58 -13.60
N LEU A 12 -34.62 27.60 -12.70
CA LEU A 12 -34.63 26.78 -11.49
C LEU A 12 -34.62 25.27 -11.82
N SER A 13 -35.38 24.86 -12.83
CA SER A 13 -35.41 23.47 -13.28
C SER A 13 -34.09 23.01 -13.92
N SER A 14 -33.39 23.91 -14.63
CA SER A 14 -32.07 23.63 -15.22
C SER A 14 -30.98 23.51 -14.17
N VAL A 15 -31.01 24.34 -13.12
CA VAL A 15 -30.08 24.28 -11.99
C VAL A 15 -30.30 23.01 -11.17
N LEU A 16 -31.55 22.62 -10.94
CA LEU A 16 -31.90 21.37 -10.25
C LEU A 16 -31.41 20.15 -11.04
N PHE A 17 -31.52 20.18 -12.37
CA PHE A 17 -31.03 19.10 -13.23
C PHE A 17 -29.50 19.00 -13.16
N LEU A 18 -28.77 20.12 -13.18
CA LEU A 18 -27.31 20.10 -13.02
C LEU A 18 -26.86 19.54 -11.66
N PHE A 19 -27.62 19.80 -10.60
CA PHE A 19 -27.31 19.32 -9.25
C PHE A 19 -27.54 17.81 -9.08
N VAL A 20 -28.55 17.25 -9.78
CA VAL A 20 -28.86 15.81 -9.74
C VAL A 20 -27.86 14.99 -10.56
N PHE A 21 -27.30 15.57 -11.62
CA PHE A 21 -26.29 14.91 -12.46
C PHE A 21 -24.84 15.14 -12.02
N TRP A 22 -24.62 15.72 -10.84
CA TRP A 22 -23.27 15.85 -10.31
C TRP A 22 -22.72 14.46 -9.99
N PRO A 23 -21.61 14.02 -10.60
CA PRO A 23 -21.05 12.72 -10.29
C PRO A 23 -20.61 12.73 -8.83
N LEU A 24 -21.25 11.90 -8.00
CA LEU A 24 -20.67 11.50 -6.73
C LEU A 24 -19.42 10.70 -7.08
N SER A 25 -18.24 11.28 -6.89
CA SER A 25 -16.99 10.52 -6.93
C SER A 25 -17.02 9.47 -5.83
N THR A 26 -17.35 8.24 -6.20
CA THR A 26 -17.11 7.07 -5.37
C THR A 26 -15.60 6.82 -5.36
N GLN A 27 -14.95 7.12 -4.24
CA GLN A 27 -13.54 6.78 -4.04
C GLN A 27 -13.47 5.26 -3.89
N ALA A 28 -13.04 4.57 -4.95
CA ALA A 28 -12.75 3.15 -4.87
C ALA A 28 -11.55 2.95 -3.95
N GLN A 29 -11.60 1.93 -3.11
CA GLN A 29 -10.49 1.63 -2.23
C GLN A 29 -9.23 1.33 -3.05
N GLU A 30 -8.17 2.10 -2.83
CA GLU A 30 -6.89 1.85 -3.47
C GLU A 30 -6.27 0.56 -2.91
N LYS A 31 -5.77 -0.29 -3.82
CA LYS A 31 -5.03 -1.49 -3.45
C LYS A 31 -3.67 -1.11 -2.88
N ILE A 32 -3.36 -1.69 -1.72
CA ILE A 32 -2.07 -1.51 -1.07
C ILE A 32 -1.21 -2.74 -1.37
N LYS A 33 -0.07 -2.52 -2.02
CA LYS A 33 0.93 -3.56 -2.25
C LYS A 33 1.87 -3.63 -1.05
N ILE A 34 2.02 -4.83 -0.51
CA ILE A 34 2.94 -5.12 0.58
C ILE A 34 3.97 -6.14 0.11
N ALA A 35 5.24 -5.76 0.12
CA ALA A 35 6.33 -6.66 -0.22
C ALA A 35 6.75 -7.53 0.98
N TYR A 36 7.05 -8.79 0.73
CA TYR A 36 7.72 -9.67 1.69
C TYR A 36 8.92 -10.38 1.06
N SER A 37 9.97 -10.59 1.84
CA SER A 37 11.29 -10.99 1.31
C SER A 37 11.74 -12.41 1.63
N SER A 38 10.96 -13.15 2.44
CA SER A 38 11.26 -14.52 2.83
C SER A 38 9.97 -15.34 2.99
N THR A 39 10.07 -16.62 2.67
CA THR A 39 8.99 -17.62 2.85
C THR A 39 9.22 -18.51 4.07
N ASP A 40 10.20 -18.20 4.92
CA ASP A 40 10.42 -18.92 6.17
C ASP A 40 9.27 -18.71 7.17
N THR A 41 9.21 -19.57 8.19
CA THR A 41 8.16 -19.55 9.21
C THR A 41 8.07 -18.22 9.96
N LEU A 42 9.19 -17.53 10.18
CA LEU A 42 9.22 -16.26 10.92
C LEU A 42 8.63 -15.11 10.10
N ASN A 43 8.69 -15.20 8.77
CA ASN A 43 8.17 -14.21 7.84
C ASN A 43 6.73 -14.52 7.36
N GLN A 44 6.13 -15.63 7.80
CA GLN A 44 4.74 -15.99 7.43
C GLN A 44 3.67 -15.06 8.02
N ILE A 45 4.03 -14.10 8.86
CA ILE A 45 3.08 -13.09 9.39
C ILE A 45 2.29 -12.39 8.27
N TRP A 46 2.90 -12.18 7.10
CA TRP A 46 2.28 -11.48 5.98
C TRP A 46 1.20 -12.32 5.32
N THR A 47 1.52 -13.58 5.02
CA THR A 47 0.61 -14.55 4.39
C THR A 47 -0.49 -14.97 5.34
N ILE A 48 -0.17 -15.27 6.61
CA ILE A 48 -1.15 -15.60 7.64
C ILE A 48 -2.16 -14.46 7.83
N ALA A 49 -1.71 -13.20 7.80
CA ALA A 49 -2.62 -12.06 7.90
C ALA A 49 -3.59 -11.95 6.70
N GLN A 50 -3.17 -12.39 5.51
CA GLN A 50 -4.04 -12.47 4.34
C GLN A 50 -5.03 -13.64 4.47
N ASP A 51 -4.54 -14.83 4.80
CA ASP A 51 -5.35 -16.05 4.92
C ASP A 51 -6.40 -15.95 6.04
N ALA A 52 -6.02 -15.36 7.18
CA ALA A 52 -6.93 -15.10 8.30
C ALA A 52 -7.89 -13.93 8.05
N GLY A 53 -7.75 -13.22 6.92
CA GLY A 53 -8.61 -12.10 6.55
C GLY A 53 -8.39 -10.83 7.40
N PHE A 54 -7.25 -10.68 8.07
CA PHE A 54 -6.98 -9.51 8.92
C PHE A 54 -6.89 -8.21 8.13
N TYR A 55 -6.35 -8.23 6.91
CA TYR A 55 -6.34 -7.03 6.06
C TYR A 55 -7.77 -6.58 5.74
N LYS A 56 -8.62 -7.49 5.25
CA LYS A 56 -10.03 -7.20 4.95
C LYS A 56 -10.81 -6.76 6.18
N LYS A 57 -10.59 -7.39 7.34
CA LYS A 57 -11.22 -7.01 8.62
C LYS A 57 -10.91 -5.56 9.02
N ASN A 58 -9.72 -5.06 8.68
CA ASN A 58 -9.32 -3.68 8.93
C ASN A 58 -9.60 -2.75 7.73
N GLY A 59 -10.41 -3.19 6.77
CA GLY A 59 -10.75 -2.40 5.60
C GLY A 59 -9.54 -2.10 4.71
N LEU A 60 -8.62 -3.05 4.54
CA LEU A 60 -7.48 -2.96 3.62
C LEU A 60 -7.62 -3.99 2.49
N ASP A 61 -7.60 -3.53 1.24
CA ASP A 61 -7.44 -4.37 0.04
C ASP A 61 -5.94 -4.52 -0.25
N VAL A 62 -5.36 -5.64 0.19
CA VAL A 62 -3.92 -5.87 0.16
C VAL A 62 -3.55 -6.86 -0.94
N ASP A 63 -2.54 -6.46 -1.73
CA ASP A 63 -1.83 -7.29 -2.69
C ASP A 63 -0.46 -7.66 -2.12
N LEU A 64 -0.25 -8.94 -1.77
CA LEU A 64 1.03 -9.41 -1.25
C LEU A 64 1.97 -9.75 -2.40
N VAL A 65 3.16 -9.16 -2.40
CA VAL A 65 4.15 -9.33 -3.47
C VAL A 65 5.43 -9.92 -2.89
N TYR A 66 5.84 -11.09 -3.39
CA TYR A 66 7.12 -11.67 -3.00
C TYR A 66 8.27 -10.96 -3.72
N ILE A 67 9.21 -10.41 -2.96
CA ILE A 67 10.45 -9.82 -3.46
C ILE A 67 11.63 -10.32 -2.61
N GLY A 68 12.27 -11.40 -3.07
CA GLY A 68 13.40 -12.05 -2.39
C GLY A 68 14.72 -11.24 -2.37
N SER A 69 14.67 -9.93 -2.60
CA SER A 69 15.84 -9.05 -2.55
C SER A 69 15.47 -7.74 -1.86
N THR A 70 16.11 -7.47 -0.72
CA THR A 70 15.91 -6.20 0.01
C THR A 70 16.23 -4.99 -0.87
N THR A 71 17.28 -5.05 -1.70
CA THR A 71 17.62 -3.94 -2.60
C THR A 71 16.47 -3.65 -3.57
N VAL A 72 15.90 -4.69 -4.19
CA VAL A 72 14.77 -4.53 -5.12
C VAL A 72 13.53 -4.00 -4.39
N GLY A 73 13.24 -4.54 -3.20
CA GLY A 73 12.10 -4.10 -2.39
C GLY A 73 12.22 -2.62 -1.99
N VAL A 74 13.39 -2.18 -1.54
CA VAL A 74 13.66 -0.77 -1.21
C VAL A 74 13.52 0.11 -2.45
N THR A 75 14.08 -0.29 -3.59
CA THR A 75 13.93 0.50 -4.82
C THR A 75 12.47 0.62 -5.27
N ALA A 76 11.67 -0.44 -5.10
CA ALA A 76 10.24 -0.41 -5.40
C ALA A 76 9.47 0.53 -4.45
N ILE A 77 9.87 0.59 -3.18
CA ILE A 77 9.30 1.54 -2.21
C ILE A 77 9.67 2.98 -2.58
N MET A 78 10.93 3.24 -2.92
CA MET A 78 11.38 4.56 -3.38
C MET A 78 10.68 5.00 -4.67
N ALA A 79 10.40 4.06 -5.57
CA ALA A 79 9.63 4.29 -6.80
C ALA A 79 8.12 4.46 -6.56
N GLN A 80 7.64 4.26 -5.32
CA GLN A 80 6.22 4.26 -4.94
C GLN A 80 5.38 3.15 -5.58
N ASP A 81 6.02 2.16 -6.20
CA ASP A 81 5.35 0.97 -6.74
C ASP A 81 4.84 0.04 -5.63
N ILE A 82 5.48 0.07 -4.46
CA ILE A 82 5.10 -0.66 -3.25
C ILE A 82 5.08 0.30 -2.07
N GLN A 83 4.01 0.26 -1.28
CA GLN A 83 3.83 1.22 -0.18
C GLN A 83 4.56 0.76 1.10
N VAL A 84 4.58 -0.55 1.36
CA VAL A 84 5.19 -1.14 2.56
C VAL A 84 5.95 -2.41 2.18
N GLY A 85 7.11 -2.65 2.78
CA GLY A 85 7.85 -3.88 2.55
C GLY A 85 8.57 -4.39 3.78
N ASN A 86 8.67 -5.71 3.88
CA ASN A 86 9.59 -6.39 4.78
C ASN A 86 10.96 -6.55 4.10
N ALA A 87 12.01 -6.29 4.87
CA ALA A 87 13.39 -6.33 4.42
C ALA A 87 14.30 -6.78 5.56
N ALA A 88 15.45 -7.34 5.22
CA ALA A 88 16.48 -7.66 6.21
C ALA A 88 17.05 -6.37 6.81
N GLY A 89 17.22 -6.33 8.15
CA GLY A 89 17.67 -5.12 8.84
C GLY A 89 19.02 -4.58 8.34
N SER A 90 19.96 -5.45 7.98
CA SER A 90 21.24 -5.06 7.37
C SER A 90 21.07 -4.42 5.99
N GLY A 91 20.09 -4.88 5.20
CA GLY A 91 19.76 -4.31 3.90
C GLY A 91 19.11 -2.93 4.05
N VAL A 92 18.21 -2.76 5.03
CA VAL A 92 17.62 -1.44 5.37
C VAL A 92 18.69 -0.46 5.84
N ALA A 93 19.61 -0.87 6.72
CA ALA A 93 20.71 -0.02 7.16
C ALA A 93 21.62 0.40 5.99
N ASN A 94 21.98 -0.54 5.11
CA ASN A 94 22.76 -0.24 3.92
C ASN A 94 22.03 0.71 2.94
N ALA A 95 20.72 0.55 2.79
CA ALA A 95 19.91 1.45 1.98
C ALA A 95 19.91 2.88 2.55
N ALA A 96 19.73 3.02 3.88
CA ALA A 96 19.77 4.31 4.56
C ALA A 96 21.12 5.03 4.36
N VAL A 97 22.24 4.32 4.51
CA VAL A 97 23.59 4.87 4.27
C VAL A 97 23.78 5.31 2.80
N ARG A 98 23.07 4.67 1.86
CA ARG A 98 23.07 5.04 0.43
C ARG A 98 22.10 6.16 0.07
N GLY A 99 21.42 6.75 1.06
CA GLY A 99 20.49 7.86 0.85
C GLY A 99 19.10 7.44 0.38
N ALA A 100 18.68 6.19 0.64
CA ALA A 100 17.30 5.79 0.38
C ALA A 100 16.34 6.56 1.31
N ASP A 101 15.38 7.27 0.72
CA ASP A 101 14.32 7.97 1.45
C ASP A 101 13.23 6.98 1.88
N THR A 102 13.52 6.22 2.94
CA THR A 102 12.63 5.21 3.50
C THR A 102 12.66 5.27 5.02
N VAL A 103 11.57 4.83 5.67
CA VAL A 103 11.47 4.78 7.13
C VAL A 103 11.17 3.35 7.59
N SER A 104 11.87 2.89 8.63
CA SER A 104 11.53 1.64 9.30
C SER A 104 10.46 1.91 10.35
N VAL A 105 9.29 1.29 10.19
CA VAL A 105 8.12 1.50 11.07
C VAL A 105 7.99 0.45 12.17
N GLY A 106 8.76 -0.64 12.10
CA GLY A 106 8.68 -1.72 13.07
C GLY A 106 9.66 -2.86 12.77
N CYS A 107 9.83 -3.74 13.76
CA CYS A 107 10.68 -4.92 13.68
C CYS A 107 9.93 -6.11 14.28
N THR A 108 9.80 -7.20 13.52
CA THR A 108 9.09 -8.42 13.95
C THR A 108 10.04 -9.57 14.28
N ILE A 109 11.32 -9.44 13.94
CA ILE A 109 12.37 -10.45 14.13
C ILE A 109 13.60 -9.75 14.72
N ASN A 110 13.89 -9.97 16.00
CA ASN A 110 15.01 -9.35 16.72
C ASN A 110 16.25 -10.25 16.86
N VAL A 111 16.17 -11.50 16.41
CA VAL A 111 17.29 -12.46 16.38
C VAL A 111 17.32 -13.11 15.00
N LEU A 112 18.47 -13.07 14.33
CA LEU A 112 18.65 -13.74 13.05
C LEU A 112 18.83 -15.23 13.27
N ALA A 113 17.92 -16.03 12.71
CA ALA A 113 18.08 -17.49 12.64
C ALA A 113 18.94 -17.89 11.43
N TYR A 114 20.09 -17.22 11.24
CA TYR A 114 21.03 -17.50 10.16
C TYR A 114 22.40 -17.85 10.75
N GLU A 115 23.00 -18.92 10.25
CA GLU A 115 24.39 -19.27 10.56
C GLU A 115 25.32 -18.86 9.42
N LEU A 116 26.53 -18.45 9.78
CA LEU A 116 27.61 -18.28 8.82
C LEU A 116 28.13 -19.67 8.45
N VAL A 117 27.86 -20.10 7.22
CA VAL A 117 28.40 -21.35 6.68
C VAL A 117 29.62 -21.02 5.83
N GLY A 118 30.80 -21.37 6.32
CA GLY A 118 32.05 -21.32 5.57
C GLY A 118 32.39 -22.70 5.02
N SER A 119 32.72 -22.80 3.74
CA SER A 119 33.35 -23.99 3.17
C SER A 119 34.86 -23.84 3.33
N THR A 120 35.47 -24.66 4.17
CA THR A 120 36.93 -24.85 4.18
C THR A 120 37.28 -25.79 3.03
N ALA A 121 38.00 -25.28 2.04
CA ALA A 121 38.69 -26.11 1.05
C ALA A 121 39.93 -26.77 1.67
#